data_AF-A0A7X7NGJ8-F1
#
_entry.id   AF-A0A7X7NGJ8-F1
#
_cell.length_a   1.000
_cell.length_b   1.000
_cell.length_c   1.000
_cell.angle_alpha   90.00
_cell.angle_beta   90.00
_cell.angle_gamma   90.00
#
_symmetry.space_group_name_H-M   'P 1'
#
loop_
_entity.id
_entity.type
_entity.pdbx_description
1 polymer ?
#
loop_
_entity_poly.entity_id
_entity_poly.type
_entity_poly.pdbx_seq_one_letter_code
_entity_poly.pdbx_strand_id
1 'polypeptide(L)'
;MAVIGKRGGLRFALVAIAIAGLALTAQAKWLTIHNDFNQYDTDGNLVRTRSGCLNKFGETYYWYGCDQYMTNQTCYSSTDLLHWKNHGNMLTATRGTNRMDVLYNDSTKMYVMVLKWETEGTDNWCKLGIATSSSPTGPFTKQSESLVYGAYTGDMSVFKDDDGKAYYCFESWDNGATAQHFSLMTWDYMGLEKKIQTWNNRDREANLIMKRRGIYYYMTSGMMGIDPTETRYWTARNINGPWTTNLVSVIAPGDMDRKSWDTQCDFVFPFKGTQDTVQMYCGDRWKVIHPERSGGYVWLPITFTPKDSVVLNYYMDWEVDPEKGIWRTIEDSRNLALNKTATASSTSGSNIAGNVTNPATYRNYHTTKWVSGAGDAQWISVDLGTAMDVNRVILKWDSLYAKSFKIQVSTDNTAWTDVFSTTKGGARSVTDETFETVSARYVRMSASERGSTNGGYGLFDFMVLNDSLPVTDISEQHTALPAGRSPLVRRGAALRYAVACSGPVEMDLIDCRGRLASVLVKGFKNAGVYEVPLPGGMSKGIYIARFKQQSGAVSSVRVRL
;
A
#
# COMPACT_ATOMS: atom_id res chain seq x y z
N MET A 1 70.22 3.18 -58.43
CA MET A 1 70.96 4.14 -57.58
C MET A 1 70.35 4.11 -56.19
N ALA A 2 71.15 3.83 -55.17
CA ALA A 2 70.76 3.85 -53.78
C ALA A 2 70.40 5.28 -53.31
N VAL A 3 69.55 5.41 -52.28
CA VAL A 3 69.83 6.14 -51.01
C VAL A 3 68.56 6.13 -50.11
N ILE A 4 68.67 5.37 -49.01
CA ILE A 4 68.34 5.64 -47.59
C ILE A 4 67.40 6.84 -47.26
N GLY A 5 66.41 6.63 -46.39
CA GLY A 5 65.88 7.75 -45.59
C GLY A 5 64.62 7.56 -44.72
N LYS A 6 64.82 7.07 -43.49
CA LYS A 6 64.09 7.40 -42.23
C LYS A 6 62.58 7.09 -42.08
N ARG A 7 62.32 6.12 -41.19
CA ARG A 7 61.06 5.94 -40.44
C ARG A 7 60.87 7.09 -39.44
N GLY A 8 59.77 7.84 -39.56
CA GLY A 8 59.23 8.72 -38.53
C GLY A 8 57.86 8.20 -38.09
N GLY A 9 57.76 7.69 -36.87
CA GLY A 9 56.50 7.25 -36.28
C GLY A 9 55.70 8.45 -35.76
N LEU A 10 54.53 8.70 -36.34
CA LEU A 10 53.56 9.66 -35.84
C LEU A 10 52.69 8.98 -34.77
N ARG A 11 52.84 9.38 -33.51
CA ARG A 11 51.93 8.99 -32.43
C ARG A 11 50.68 9.87 -32.50
N PHE A 12 49.54 9.28 -32.87
CA PHE A 12 48.23 9.92 -32.68
C PHE A 12 47.87 9.87 -31.19
N ALA A 13 47.79 11.03 -30.55
CA ALA A 13 47.15 11.16 -29.24
C ALA A 13 45.63 11.15 -29.45
N LEU A 14 44.96 10.06 -29.07
CA LEU A 14 43.51 10.06 -28.90
C LEU A 14 43.18 10.88 -27.65
N VAL A 15 42.57 12.05 -27.85
CA VAL A 15 41.89 12.78 -26.77
C VAL A 15 40.52 12.12 -26.60
N ALA A 16 40.38 11.29 -25.57
CA ALA A 16 39.08 10.78 -25.14
C ALA A 16 38.34 11.90 -24.41
N ILE A 17 37.35 12.52 -25.06
CA ILE A 17 36.38 13.39 -24.41
C ILE A 17 35.43 12.48 -23.62
N ALA A 18 35.65 12.38 -22.31
CA ALA A 18 34.70 11.77 -21.40
C ALA A 18 33.48 12.69 -21.27
N ILE A 19 32.43 12.42 -22.03
CA ILE A 19 31.11 12.99 -21.76
C ILE A 19 30.61 12.29 -20.50
N ALA A 20 30.80 12.94 -19.35
CA ALA A 20 30.09 12.58 -18.13
C ALA A 20 28.60 12.89 -18.36
N GLY A 21 27.86 11.90 -18.86
CA GLY A 21 26.41 11.94 -18.84
C GLY A 21 25.97 12.00 -17.39
N LEU A 22 25.54 13.18 -16.94
CA LEU A 22 24.71 13.29 -15.75
C LEU A 22 23.46 12.47 -16.01
N ALA A 23 23.44 11.23 -15.52
CA ALA A 23 22.20 10.51 -15.35
C ALA A 23 21.39 11.33 -14.33
N LEU A 24 20.48 12.16 -14.83
CA LEU A 24 19.37 12.66 -14.03
C LEU A 24 18.64 11.41 -13.54
N THR A 25 18.90 11.02 -12.29
CA THR A 25 18.05 10.04 -11.63
C THR A 25 16.67 10.67 -11.58
N ALA A 26 15.73 10.13 -12.36
CA ALA A 26 14.33 10.51 -12.25
C ALA A 26 13.94 10.43 -10.76
N GLN A 27 13.39 11.52 -10.23
CA GLN A 27 12.87 11.51 -8.86
C GLN A 27 11.80 10.41 -8.78
N ALA A 28 11.88 9.59 -7.74
CA ALA A 28 10.92 8.53 -7.49
C ALA A 28 9.49 9.08 -7.55
N LYS A 29 8.65 8.51 -8.44
CA LYS A 29 7.22 8.79 -8.45
C LYS A 29 6.57 7.96 -7.35
N TRP A 30 6.49 8.53 -6.15
CA TRP A 30 5.79 7.93 -5.03
C TRP A 30 4.28 7.95 -5.30
N LEU A 31 3.64 6.79 -5.16
CA LEU A 31 2.18 6.64 -5.22
C LEU A 31 1.64 6.51 -3.80
N THR A 32 0.55 7.19 -3.49
CA THR A 32 -0.03 7.19 -2.14
C THR A 32 -1.28 6.33 -2.11
N ILE A 33 -1.35 5.48 -1.09
CA ILE A 33 -2.52 4.68 -0.79
C ILE A 33 -3.24 5.30 0.42
N HIS A 34 -4.53 5.59 0.25
CA HIS A 34 -5.39 6.15 1.28
C HIS A 34 -6.44 5.12 1.73
N ASN A 35 -6.30 4.63 2.96
CA ASN A 35 -7.22 3.70 3.59
C ASN A 35 -8.34 4.41 4.34
N ASP A 36 -9.43 3.67 4.58
CA ASP A 36 -10.65 4.11 5.26
C ASP A 36 -11.48 5.19 4.56
N PHE A 37 -11.17 5.48 3.29
CA PHE A 37 -12.04 6.22 2.38
C PHE A 37 -12.50 5.37 1.20
N ASN A 38 -13.68 5.69 0.65
CA ASN A 38 -14.17 5.06 -0.57
C ASN A 38 -13.43 5.61 -1.79
N GLN A 39 -13.12 4.77 -2.76
CA GLN A 39 -12.46 5.19 -4.00
C GLN A 39 -13.52 5.65 -5.02
N TYR A 40 -13.24 6.75 -5.71
CA TYR A 40 -14.12 7.33 -6.74
C TYR A 40 -13.38 7.48 -8.06
N ASP A 41 -14.08 7.27 -9.17
CA ASP A 41 -13.54 7.47 -10.51
C ASP A 41 -13.47 8.97 -10.86
N THR A 42 -12.80 9.27 -11.97
CA THR A 42 -12.59 10.66 -12.44
C THR A 42 -13.89 11.41 -12.78
N ASP A 43 -15.03 10.71 -12.85
CA ASP A 43 -16.35 11.30 -13.06
C ASP A 43 -17.18 11.37 -11.76
N GLY A 44 -16.57 11.05 -10.61
CA GLY A 44 -17.17 11.15 -9.28
C GLY A 44 -18.05 9.96 -8.87
N ASN A 45 -17.99 8.84 -9.60
CA ASN A 45 -18.74 7.64 -9.28
C ASN A 45 -17.94 6.69 -8.39
N LEU A 46 -18.62 5.95 -7.51
CA LEU A 46 -17.97 4.96 -6.63
C LEU A 46 -17.28 3.87 -7.47
N VAL A 47 -16.00 3.63 -7.22
CA VAL A 47 -15.25 2.52 -7.83
C VAL A 47 -15.77 1.19 -7.28
N ARG A 48 -16.28 0.35 -8.18
CA ARG A 48 -16.82 -0.98 -7.88
C ARG A 48 -15.89 -2.08 -8.37
N THR A 49 -15.13 -2.66 -7.47
CA THR A 49 -14.03 -3.59 -7.76
C THR A 49 -13.80 -4.61 -6.64
N ARG A 50 -14.80 -4.82 -5.77
CA ARG A 50 -14.75 -5.88 -4.74
C ARG A 50 -14.64 -7.25 -5.39
N SER A 51 -14.05 -8.20 -4.66
CA SER A 51 -13.87 -9.58 -5.12
C SER A 51 -13.21 -9.65 -6.49
N GLY A 52 -12.04 -9.06 -6.60
CA GLY A 52 -11.35 -8.96 -7.87
C GLY A 52 -9.85 -8.91 -7.69
N CYS A 53 -9.19 -8.14 -8.55
CA CYS A 53 -7.74 -8.07 -8.53
C CYS A 53 -7.22 -6.75 -9.06
N LEU A 54 -5.98 -6.43 -8.66
CA LEU A 54 -5.18 -5.39 -9.26
C LEU A 54 -4.11 -6.05 -10.13
N ASN A 55 -3.96 -5.59 -11.37
CA ASN A 55 -2.88 -6.01 -12.26
C ASN A 55 -2.23 -4.80 -12.92
N LYS A 56 -0.94 -4.91 -13.26
CA LYS A 56 -0.24 -3.89 -14.07
C LYS A 56 0.07 -4.47 -15.44
N PHE A 57 -0.42 -3.82 -16.49
CA PHE A 57 -0.07 -4.15 -17.88
C PHE A 57 0.59 -2.93 -18.52
N GLY A 58 1.88 -3.06 -18.84
CA GLY A 58 2.72 -1.91 -19.21
C GLY A 58 2.86 -0.93 -18.05
N GLU A 59 2.54 0.34 -18.29
CA GLU A 59 2.57 1.40 -17.26
C GLU A 59 1.24 1.64 -16.55
N THR A 60 0.19 0.90 -16.94
CA THR A 60 -1.16 1.12 -16.44
C THR A 60 -1.55 0.03 -15.47
N TYR A 61 -2.07 0.44 -14.32
CA TYR A 61 -2.76 -0.43 -13.38
C TYR A 61 -4.21 -0.61 -13.79
N TYR A 62 -4.72 -1.83 -13.69
CA TYR A 62 -6.08 -2.22 -13.97
C TYR A 62 -6.66 -2.89 -12.73
N TRP A 63 -7.73 -2.31 -12.21
CA TRP A 63 -8.44 -2.82 -11.06
C TRP A 63 -9.76 -3.41 -11.53
N TYR A 64 -9.87 -4.72 -11.32
CA TYR A 64 -10.98 -5.56 -11.70
C TYR A 64 -11.81 -5.92 -10.48
N GLY A 65 -13.10 -6.17 -10.69
CA GLY A 65 -14.00 -6.75 -9.70
C GLY A 65 -15.42 -6.70 -10.23
N CYS A 66 -16.42 -6.57 -9.36
CA CYS A 66 -17.81 -6.67 -9.80
C CYS A 66 -18.73 -5.59 -9.22
N ASP A 67 -19.91 -5.47 -9.83
CA ASP A 67 -20.99 -4.63 -9.31
C ASP A 67 -21.63 -5.22 -8.02
N GLN A 68 -22.60 -4.49 -7.45
CA GLN A 68 -23.23 -4.86 -6.18
C GLN A 68 -23.98 -6.20 -6.19
N TYR A 69 -24.32 -6.72 -7.38
CA TYR A 69 -25.00 -8.00 -7.56
C TYR A 69 -24.06 -9.08 -8.08
N MET A 70 -22.79 -8.74 -8.33
CA MET A 70 -21.79 -9.64 -8.88
C MET A 70 -22.21 -10.19 -10.26
N THR A 71 -23.04 -9.43 -10.98
CA THR A 71 -23.55 -9.80 -12.30
C THR A 71 -22.66 -9.23 -13.39
N ASN A 72 -22.23 -7.98 -13.22
CA ASN A 72 -21.37 -7.29 -14.17
C ASN A 72 -19.95 -7.21 -13.63
N GLN A 73 -18.99 -7.69 -14.42
CA GLN A 73 -17.57 -7.67 -14.11
C GLN A 73 -16.96 -6.37 -14.63
N THR A 74 -16.49 -5.51 -13.74
CA THR A 74 -16.10 -4.11 -13.99
C THR A 74 -14.59 -3.91 -14.00
N CYS A 75 -14.12 -2.92 -14.76
CA CYS A 75 -12.70 -2.56 -14.81
C CYS A 75 -12.49 -1.05 -14.72
N TYR A 76 -11.47 -0.69 -13.96
CA TYR A 76 -10.96 0.67 -13.85
C TYR A 76 -9.46 0.67 -14.16
N SER A 77 -8.92 1.76 -14.68
CA SER A 77 -7.48 1.90 -14.89
C SER A 77 -6.92 3.16 -14.27
N SER A 78 -5.68 3.11 -13.80
CA SER A 78 -4.96 4.26 -13.24
C SER A 78 -3.45 4.16 -13.54
N THR A 79 -2.75 5.30 -13.49
CA THR A 79 -1.27 5.37 -13.54
C THR A 79 -0.66 5.83 -12.21
N ASP A 80 -1.50 6.06 -11.19
CA ASP A 80 -1.12 6.58 -9.89
C ASP A 80 -1.86 5.93 -8.71
N LEU A 81 -2.73 4.95 -8.98
CA LEU A 81 -3.59 4.24 -8.02
C LEU A 81 -4.63 5.12 -7.31
N LEU A 82 -4.79 6.36 -7.75
CA LEU A 82 -5.70 7.35 -7.17
C LEU A 82 -6.77 7.79 -8.17
N HIS A 83 -6.34 8.18 -9.38
CA HIS A 83 -7.23 8.64 -10.43
C HIS A 83 -7.66 7.48 -11.32
N TRP A 84 -8.86 6.98 -11.05
CA TRP A 84 -9.42 5.82 -11.74
C TRP A 84 -10.28 6.22 -12.93
N LYS A 85 -9.92 5.76 -14.12
CA LYS A 85 -10.77 5.80 -15.32
C LYS A 85 -11.65 4.55 -15.37
N ASN A 86 -12.95 4.74 -15.47
CA ASN A 86 -13.93 3.66 -15.59
C ASN A 86 -13.99 3.13 -17.04
N HIS A 87 -13.93 1.80 -17.22
CA HIS A 87 -14.10 1.12 -18.51
C HIS A 87 -15.43 0.38 -18.64
N GLY A 88 -16.30 0.47 -17.63
CA GLY A 88 -17.62 -0.13 -17.62
C GLY A 88 -17.58 -1.65 -17.40
N ASN A 89 -18.61 -2.31 -17.91
CA ASN A 89 -18.79 -3.75 -17.83
C ASN A 89 -18.00 -4.48 -18.92
N MET A 90 -17.13 -5.39 -18.51
CA MET A 90 -16.33 -6.22 -19.40
C MET A 90 -16.99 -7.56 -19.73
N LEU A 91 -17.82 -8.09 -18.82
CA LEU A 91 -18.48 -9.38 -18.92
C LEU A 91 -19.71 -9.42 -18.01
N THR A 92 -20.85 -9.80 -18.56
CA THR A 92 -22.04 -10.14 -17.77
C THR A 92 -22.09 -11.64 -17.52
N ALA A 93 -22.30 -12.04 -16.27
CA ALA A 93 -22.36 -13.42 -15.81
C ALA A 93 -23.57 -13.64 -14.88
N THR A 94 -23.80 -14.88 -14.46
CA THR A 94 -24.86 -15.19 -13.49
C THR A 94 -24.61 -14.44 -12.17
N ARG A 95 -25.69 -13.97 -11.54
CA ARG A 95 -25.65 -13.29 -10.25
C ARG A 95 -24.87 -14.11 -9.23
N GLY A 96 -23.91 -13.49 -8.54
CA GLY A 96 -23.00 -14.16 -7.60
C GLY A 96 -21.66 -14.58 -8.20
N THR A 97 -21.44 -14.37 -9.50
CA THR A 97 -20.12 -14.58 -10.12
C THR A 97 -19.15 -13.48 -9.66
N ASN A 98 -18.21 -13.85 -8.79
CA ASN A 98 -17.28 -12.93 -8.13
C ASN A 98 -15.86 -13.52 -8.13
N ARG A 99 -14.95 -12.88 -7.39
CA ARG A 99 -13.54 -13.27 -7.18
C ARG A 99 -12.87 -13.62 -8.49
N MET A 100 -12.51 -12.58 -9.21
CA MET A 100 -11.86 -12.71 -10.51
C MET A 100 -10.39 -12.36 -10.45
N ASP A 101 -9.62 -13.11 -11.23
CA ASP A 101 -8.26 -12.74 -11.61
C ASP A 101 -8.14 -12.62 -13.13
N VAL A 102 -7.42 -11.59 -13.58
CA VAL A 102 -7.14 -11.35 -15.00
C VAL A 102 -5.64 -11.48 -15.25
N LEU A 103 -5.25 -12.43 -16.09
CA LEU A 103 -3.85 -12.69 -16.43
C LEU A 103 -3.60 -12.43 -17.91
N TYR A 104 -2.45 -11.85 -18.23
CA TYR A 104 -1.96 -11.86 -19.61
C TYR A 104 -1.17 -13.13 -19.88
N ASN A 105 -1.51 -13.84 -20.96
CA ASN A 105 -0.79 -15.01 -21.43
C ASN A 105 0.12 -14.65 -22.61
N ASP A 106 1.42 -14.75 -22.41
CA ASP A 106 2.42 -14.39 -23.41
C ASP A 106 2.43 -15.29 -24.63
N SER A 107 1.96 -16.54 -24.52
CA SER A 107 1.94 -17.51 -25.62
C SER A 107 0.72 -17.32 -26.51
N THR A 108 -0.46 -17.12 -25.92
CA THR A 108 -1.72 -16.94 -26.67
C THR A 108 -1.97 -15.48 -27.05
N LYS A 109 -1.25 -14.54 -26.43
CA LYS A 109 -1.46 -13.09 -26.56
C LYS A 109 -2.85 -12.61 -26.12
N MET A 110 -3.49 -13.38 -25.25
CA MET A 110 -4.82 -13.10 -24.72
C MET A 110 -4.76 -12.72 -23.24
N TYR A 111 -5.70 -11.89 -22.83
CA TYR A 111 -6.08 -11.74 -21.43
C TYR A 111 -7.05 -12.85 -21.06
N VAL A 112 -6.75 -13.56 -19.99
CA VAL A 112 -7.54 -14.68 -19.45
C VAL A 112 -8.10 -14.26 -18.11
N MET A 113 -9.42 -14.18 -18.03
CA MET A 113 -10.18 -13.93 -16.81
C MET A 113 -10.60 -15.27 -16.22
N VAL A 114 -10.18 -15.53 -14.99
CA VAL A 114 -10.49 -16.72 -14.22
C VAL A 114 -11.43 -16.29 -13.10
N LEU A 115 -12.53 -17.04 -12.90
CA LEU A 115 -13.68 -16.60 -12.12
C LEU A 115 -14.18 -17.69 -11.18
N LYS A 116 -14.67 -17.30 -10.00
CA LYS A 116 -15.69 -18.10 -9.29
C LYS A 116 -17.03 -17.89 -10.02
N TRP A 117 -17.36 -18.82 -10.92
CA TRP A 117 -18.52 -18.72 -11.81
C TRP A 117 -19.77 -19.35 -11.20
N GLU A 118 -20.79 -18.55 -10.97
CA GLU A 118 -22.04 -19.00 -10.37
C GLU A 118 -23.01 -19.54 -11.45
N THR A 119 -23.78 -20.59 -11.14
CA THR A 119 -24.68 -21.24 -12.12
C THR A 119 -26.19 -21.08 -11.90
N GLU A 120 -26.70 -20.69 -10.73
CA GLU A 120 -28.15 -20.65 -10.45
C GLU A 120 -28.66 -19.37 -9.74
N GLY A 121 -27.81 -18.37 -9.54
CA GLY A 121 -28.07 -17.09 -8.90
C GLY A 121 -27.97 -17.06 -7.37
N THR A 122 -27.36 -18.07 -6.72
CA THR A 122 -27.39 -18.25 -5.24
C THR A 122 -26.04 -18.15 -4.53
N ASP A 123 -24.93 -18.04 -5.26
CA ASP A 123 -23.54 -18.03 -4.74
C ASP A 123 -23.06 -19.38 -4.16
N ASN A 124 -23.90 -20.42 -4.12
CA ASN A 124 -23.57 -21.72 -3.53
C ASN A 124 -23.02 -22.75 -4.53
N TRP A 125 -23.29 -22.58 -5.82
CA TRP A 125 -22.97 -23.56 -6.87
C TRP A 125 -21.97 -22.99 -7.86
N CYS A 126 -20.77 -22.72 -7.34
CA CYS A 126 -19.75 -22.04 -8.11
C CYS A 126 -18.77 -23.02 -8.76
N LYS A 127 -18.43 -22.76 -10.02
CA LYS A 127 -17.52 -23.53 -10.88
C LYS A 127 -16.28 -22.68 -11.20
N LEU A 128 -15.23 -23.31 -11.67
CA LEU A 128 -14.12 -22.60 -12.32
C LEU A 128 -14.65 -22.05 -13.64
N GLY A 129 -14.74 -20.73 -13.77
CA GLY A 129 -15.10 -20.04 -15.02
C GLY A 129 -13.88 -19.45 -15.71
N ILE A 130 -13.87 -19.52 -17.04
CA ILE A 130 -12.83 -18.94 -17.89
C ILE A 130 -13.49 -18.05 -18.93
N ALA A 131 -12.96 -16.84 -19.09
CA ALA A 131 -13.29 -15.93 -20.18
C ALA A 131 -12.01 -15.30 -20.75
N THR A 132 -12.04 -14.87 -22.00
CA THR A 132 -10.85 -14.29 -22.66
C THR A 132 -11.15 -13.02 -23.43
N SER A 133 -10.16 -12.14 -23.56
CA SER A 133 -10.21 -10.95 -24.42
C SER A 133 -8.84 -10.67 -25.04
N SER A 134 -8.82 -9.96 -26.18
CA SER A 134 -7.59 -9.38 -26.74
C SER A 134 -7.22 -8.04 -26.09
N SER A 135 -8.09 -7.51 -25.22
CA SER A 135 -7.91 -6.23 -24.53
C SER A 135 -8.00 -6.41 -23.00
N PRO A 136 -7.18 -5.69 -22.19
CA PRO A 136 -7.28 -5.76 -20.73
C PRO A 136 -8.61 -5.21 -20.20
N THR A 137 -9.33 -4.41 -21.00
CA THR A 137 -10.61 -3.79 -20.62
C THR A 137 -11.81 -4.53 -21.23
N GLY A 138 -11.59 -5.68 -21.85
CA GLY A 138 -12.63 -6.42 -22.54
C GLY A 138 -13.09 -5.80 -23.86
N PRO A 139 -14.28 -6.21 -24.36
CA PRO A 139 -15.17 -7.19 -23.74
C PRO A 139 -14.51 -8.57 -23.65
N PHE A 140 -14.81 -9.29 -22.57
CA PHE A 140 -14.40 -10.68 -22.39
C PHE A 140 -15.50 -11.61 -22.90
N THR A 141 -15.09 -12.75 -23.47
CA THR A 141 -16.01 -13.78 -23.94
C THR A 141 -15.79 -15.05 -23.12
N LYS A 142 -16.87 -15.58 -22.54
CA LYS A 142 -16.84 -16.86 -21.82
C LYS A 142 -16.33 -17.98 -22.74
N GLN A 143 -15.38 -18.76 -22.23
CA GLN A 143 -14.82 -19.93 -22.90
C GLN A 143 -15.35 -21.21 -22.27
N SER A 144 -15.36 -21.29 -20.93
CA SER A 144 -15.79 -22.50 -20.23
C SER A 144 -16.28 -22.19 -18.81
N GLU A 145 -17.02 -23.17 -18.26
CA GLU A 145 -17.23 -23.35 -16.82
C GLU A 145 -17.11 -24.84 -16.51
N SER A 146 -16.48 -25.20 -15.40
CA SER A 146 -16.30 -26.61 -15.04
C SER A 146 -16.18 -26.83 -13.54
N LEU A 147 -16.62 -28.01 -13.07
CA LEU A 147 -16.29 -28.48 -11.73
C LEU A 147 -14.78 -28.69 -11.60
N VAL A 148 -14.23 -28.42 -10.42
CA VAL A 148 -12.82 -28.58 -10.11
C VAL A 148 -12.63 -29.93 -9.45
N TYR A 149 -12.02 -30.88 -10.18
CA TYR A 149 -11.86 -32.27 -9.73
C TYR A 149 -13.18 -32.94 -9.29
N GLY A 150 -14.29 -32.62 -9.96
CA GLY A 150 -15.62 -33.18 -9.66
C GLY A 150 -16.40 -32.45 -8.56
N ALA A 151 -15.84 -31.40 -7.96
CA ALA A 151 -16.50 -30.61 -6.91
C ALA A 151 -16.75 -29.16 -7.36
N TYR A 152 -17.70 -28.50 -6.68
CA TYR A 152 -17.85 -27.05 -6.76
C TYR A 152 -16.64 -26.37 -6.10
N THR A 153 -16.33 -25.16 -6.54
CA THR A 153 -15.28 -24.31 -5.97
C THR A 153 -15.93 -23.16 -5.22
N GLY A 154 -15.34 -22.77 -4.10
CA GLY A 154 -15.65 -21.53 -3.43
C GLY A 154 -14.73 -20.40 -3.90
N ASP A 155 -14.41 -19.52 -2.97
CA ASP A 155 -13.53 -18.37 -3.13
C ASP A 155 -12.20 -18.78 -3.75
N MET A 156 -11.77 -17.98 -4.72
CA MET A 156 -10.58 -18.28 -5.51
C MET A 156 -9.69 -17.05 -5.70
N SER A 157 -8.46 -17.34 -6.07
CA SER A 157 -7.54 -16.41 -6.73
C SER A 157 -6.57 -17.20 -7.62
N VAL A 158 -5.73 -16.48 -8.36
CA VAL A 158 -4.71 -17.02 -9.25
C VAL A 158 -3.36 -16.36 -8.96
N PHE A 159 -2.36 -17.19 -8.69
CA PHE A 159 -0.99 -16.74 -8.51
C PHE A 159 -0.16 -17.04 -9.77
N LYS A 160 0.35 -16.00 -10.45
CA LYS A 160 1.33 -16.14 -11.53
C LYS A 160 2.74 -16.00 -10.97
N ASP A 161 3.51 -17.10 -11.00
CA ASP A 161 4.89 -17.12 -10.52
C ASP A 161 5.86 -16.48 -11.53
N ASP A 162 7.08 -16.22 -11.09
CA ASP A 162 8.15 -15.58 -11.87
C ASP A 162 8.54 -16.38 -13.12
N ASP A 163 8.28 -17.69 -13.15
CA ASP A 163 8.54 -18.56 -14.30
C ASP A 163 7.40 -18.53 -15.34
N GLY A 164 6.37 -17.72 -15.10
CA GLY A 164 5.21 -17.59 -15.97
C GLY A 164 4.15 -18.68 -15.78
N LYS A 165 4.30 -19.61 -14.84
CA LYS A 165 3.22 -20.56 -14.51
C LYS A 165 2.18 -19.89 -13.63
N ALA A 166 0.92 -20.28 -13.84
CA ALA A 166 -0.21 -19.82 -13.03
C ALA A 166 -0.74 -20.94 -12.14
N TYR A 167 -1.21 -20.58 -10.96
CA TYR A 167 -1.71 -21.50 -9.94
C TYR A 167 -3.07 -21.04 -9.45
N TYR A 168 -4.07 -21.89 -9.62
CA TYR A 168 -5.43 -21.65 -9.14
C TYR A 168 -5.51 -22.02 -7.65
N CYS A 169 -5.81 -21.04 -6.81
CA CYS A 169 -5.94 -21.16 -5.35
C CYS A 169 -7.42 -21.12 -5.02
N PHE A 170 -7.94 -22.09 -4.27
CA PHE A 170 -9.37 -22.23 -4.06
C PHE A 170 -9.71 -23.09 -2.85
N GLU A 171 -10.92 -22.92 -2.32
CA GLU A 171 -11.55 -24.00 -1.54
C GLU A 171 -12.46 -24.86 -2.40
N SER A 172 -12.44 -26.18 -2.19
CA SER A 172 -13.46 -27.06 -2.75
C SER A 172 -14.67 -27.12 -1.82
N TRP A 173 -15.86 -27.25 -2.37
CA TRP A 173 -17.07 -27.60 -1.64
C TRP A 173 -17.46 -29.03 -2.03
N ASP A 174 -16.90 -30.02 -1.31
CA ASP A 174 -17.23 -31.43 -1.48
C ASP A 174 -18.02 -31.93 -0.28
N ASN A 175 -19.24 -32.42 -0.53
CA ASN A 175 -20.12 -33.05 0.46
C ASN A 175 -20.32 -32.26 1.77
N GLY A 176 -20.40 -30.92 1.67
CA GLY A 176 -20.62 -30.03 2.82
C GLY A 176 -19.37 -29.69 3.65
N ALA A 177 -18.17 -29.98 3.15
CA ALA A 177 -16.90 -29.61 3.79
C ALA A 177 -16.03 -28.77 2.86
N THR A 178 -15.42 -27.70 3.40
CA THR A 178 -14.40 -26.92 2.67
C THR A 178 -13.01 -27.48 2.92
N ALA A 179 -12.15 -27.39 1.91
CA ALA A 179 -10.73 -27.71 2.01
C ALA A 179 -9.97 -26.79 1.07
N GLN A 180 -8.81 -26.31 1.48
CA GLN A 180 -8.03 -25.37 0.67
C GLN A 180 -7.08 -26.15 -0.22
N HIS A 181 -6.98 -25.70 -1.45
CA HIS A 181 -6.20 -26.32 -2.49
C HIS A 181 -5.47 -25.27 -3.29
N PHE A 182 -4.37 -25.69 -3.91
CA PHE A 182 -3.98 -25.04 -5.15
C PHE A 182 -3.47 -26.03 -6.17
N SER A 183 -3.65 -25.65 -7.43
CA SER A 183 -3.37 -26.48 -8.59
C SER A 183 -2.63 -25.68 -9.65
N LEU A 184 -1.67 -26.32 -10.30
CA LEU A 184 -1.04 -25.78 -11.50
C LEU A 184 -2.07 -25.67 -12.61
N MET A 185 -2.14 -24.49 -13.24
CA MET A 185 -2.97 -24.26 -14.41
C MET A 185 -2.25 -24.72 -15.69
N THR A 186 -3.03 -24.99 -16.73
CA THR A 186 -2.49 -25.28 -18.07
C THR A 186 -1.68 -24.09 -18.62
N TRP A 187 -0.83 -24.34 -19.61
CA TRP A 187 0.07 -23.34 -20.20
C TRP A 187 -0.65 -22.11 -20.79
N ASP A 188 -1.92 -22.28 -21.20
CA ASP A 188 -2.80 -21.22 -21.72
C ASP A 188 -3.62 -20.52 -20.62
N TYR A 189 -3.50 -20.99 -19.37
CA TYR A 189 -4.27 -20.58 -18.20
C TYR A 189 -5.79 -20.85 -18.28
N MET A 190 -6.22 -21.73 -19.18
CA MET A 190 -7.65 -21.99 -19.43
C MET A 190 -8.18 -23.27 -18.76
N GLY A 191 -7.36 -23.93 -17.93
CA GLY A 191 -7.73 -25.15 -17.21
C GLY A 191 -6.72 -25.51 -16.12
N LEU A 192 -6.88 -26.70 -15.53
CA LEU A 192 -6.01 -27.22 -14.47
C LEU A 192 -5.24 -28.45 -14.96
N GLU A 193 -3.93 -28.48 -14.70
CA GLU A 193 -3.04 -29.57 -15.06
C GLU A 193 -2.85 -30.54 -13.89
N LYS A 194 -2.54 -30.00 -12.70
CA LYS A 194 -2.11 -30.82 -11.56
C LYS A 194 -2.46 -30.20 -10.22
N LYS A 195 -3.11 -30.97 -9.35
CA LYS A 195 -3.28 -30.61 -7.93
C LYS A 195 -1.94 -30.69 -7.20
N ILE A 196 -1.56 -29.61 -6.53
CA ILE A 196 -0.25 -29.51 -5.85
C ILE A 196 -0.39 -29.80 -4.36
N GLN A 197 -1.33 -29.15 -3.69
CA GLN A 197 -1.50 -29.22 -2.24
C GLN A 197 -2.97 -29.23 -1.86
N THR A 198 -3.26 -29.90 -0.75
CA THR A 198 -4.56 -29.86 -0.07
C THR A 198 -4.31 -29.65 1.43
N TRP A 199 -5.07 -28.76 2.04
CA TRP A 199 -5.22 -28.67 3.49
C TRP A 199 -6.66 -29.00 3.85
N ASN A 200 -6.86 -30.00 4.69
CA ASN A 200 -8.17 -30.40 5.19
C ASN A 200 -8.60 -29.45 6.33
N ASN A 201 -8.69 -28.15 6.05
CA ASN A 201 -9.18 -27.17 7.00
C ASN A 201 -10.54 -26.62 6.56
N ARG A 202 -11.57 -26.88 7.37
CA ARG A 202 -12.99 -26.70 7.00
C ARG A 202 -13.55 -25.33 7.36
N ASP A 203 -12.72 -24.43 7.88
CA ASP A 203 -13.13 -23.14 8.41
C ASP A 203 -12.44 -21.96 7.71
N ARG A 204 -11.88 -22.17 6.51
CA ARG A 204 -11.11 -21.16 5.78
C ARG A 204 -11.63 -20.90 4.37
N GLU A 205 -11.49 -19.65 3.92
CA GLU A 205 -11.94 -19.13 2.62
C GLU A 205 -11.00 -18.01 2.13
N ALA A 206 -11.34 -17.32 1.04
CA ALA A 206 -10.63 -16.15 0.54
C ALA A 206 -9.13 -16.41 0.30
N ASN A 207 -8.86 -17.42 -0.51
CA ASN A 207 -7.52 -17.95 -0.73
C ASN A 207 -6.65 -16.99 -1.56
N LEU A 208 -5.39 -16.80 -1.15
CA LEU A 208 -4.39 -16.11 -1.95
C LEU A 208 -2.98 -16.66 -1.70
N ILE A 209 -2.08 -16.46 -2.67
CA ILE A 209 -0.66 -16.76 -2.52
C ILE A 209 0.17 -15.50 -2.78
N MET A 210 1.21 -15.30 -1.98
CA MET A 210 2.31 -14.40 -2.31
C MET A 210 3.66 -15.12 -2.25
N LYS A 211 4.66 -14.56 -2.91
CA LYS A 211 6.04 -15.05 -2.88
C LYS A 211 6.99 -13.94 -2.52
N ARG A 212 7.84 -14.17 -1.52
CA ARG A 212 8.90 -13.24 -1.11
C ARG A 212 10.19 -13.99 -0.82
N ARG A 213 11.30 -13.56 -1.44
CA ARG A 213 12.66 -14.10 -1.20
C ARG A 213 12.70 -15.63 -1.22
N GLY A 214 12.00 -16.24 -2.18
CA GLY A 214 11.92 -17.70 -2.36
C GLY A 214 11.03 -18.45 -1.35
N ILE A 215 10.24 -17.74 -0.54
CA ILE A 215 9.23 -18.31 0.34
C ILE A 215 7.85 -17.99 -0.22
N TYR A 216 7.03 -19.02 -0.39
CA TYR A 216 5.62 -18.92 -0.73
C TYR A 216 4.79 -18.86 0.56
N TYR A 217 3.75 -18.04 0.55
CA TYR A 217 2.80 -17.88 1.65
C TYR A 217 1.41 -18.09 1.09
N TYR A 218 0.74 -19.16 1.49
CA TYR A 218 -0.66 -19.42 1.16
C TYR A 218 -1.51 -18.87 2.29
N MET A 219 -2.26 -17.79 2.03
CA MET A 219 -3.08 -17.11 3.03
C MET A 219 -4.57 -17.33 2.78
N THR A 220 -5.34 -17.25 3.86
CA THR A 220 -6.80 -17.36 3.84
C THR A 220 -7.39 -16.51 4.96
N SER A 221 -8.68 -16.21 4.89
CA SER A 221 -9.48 -15.78 6.05
C SER A 221 -10.20 -16.98 6.66
N GLY A 222 -10.89 -16.77 7.78
CA GLY A 222 -11.85 -17.73 8.35
C GLY A 222 -13.27 -17.50 7.83
N MET A 223 -14.03 -18.57 7.67
CA MET A 223 -15.40 -18.58 7.13
C MET A 223 -16.43 -17.99 8.09
N MET A 224 -16.75 -16.70 7.93
CA MET A 224 -17.78 -15.99 8.72
C MET A 224 -18.66 -15.08 7.86
N GLY A 225 -18.88 -15.45 6.60
CA GLY A 225 -19.69 -14.67 5.67
C GLY A 225 -19.08 -13.27 5.47
N ILE A 226 -19.87 -12.22 5.68
CA ILE A 226 -19.41 -10.83 5.54
C ILE A 226 -18.67 -10.29 6.77
N ASP A 227 -18.62 -11.05 7.87
CA ASP A 227 -17.89 -10.62 9.06
C ASP A 227 -16.38 -10.90 8.86
N PRO A 228 -15.50 -9.90 9.05
CA PRO A 228 -14.08 -10.07 8.87
C PRO A 228 -13.48 -10.92 9.99
N THR A 229 -12.42 -11.65 9.63
CA THR A 229 -11.74 -12.61 10.50
C THR A 229 -10.22 -12.52 10.36
N GLU A 230 -9.51 -13.26 11.21
CA GLU A 230 -8.06 -13.30 11.19
C GLU A 230 -7.53 -13.97 9.92
N THR A 231 -6.67 -13.25 9.19
CA THR A 231 -5.88 -13.82 8.10
C THR A 231 -4.80 -14.73 8.66
N ARG A 232 -4.68 -15.93 8.11
CA ARG A 232 -3.67 -16.92 8.52
C ARG A 232 -3.03 -17.55 7.30
N TYR A 233 -1.86 -18.17 7.46
CA TYR A 233 -1.09 -18.70 6.35
C TYR A 233 -0.28 -19.96 6.65
N TRP A 234 0.01 -20.70 5.58
CA TRP A 234 1.06 -21.73 5.50
C TRP A 234 2.21 -21.24 4.63
N THR A 235 3.39 -21.87 4.74
CA THR A 235 4.57 -21.51 3.94
C THR A 235 5.24 -22.71 3.29
N ALA A 236 5.96 -22.46 2.20
CA ALA A 236 6.88 -23.41 1.58
C ALA A 236 8.06 -22.68 0.91
N ARG A 237 9.20 -23.35 0.76
CA ARG A 237 10.35 -22.84 -0.04
C ARG A 237 10.37 -23.32 -1.49
N ASN A 238 9.49 -24.27 -1.80
CA ASN A 238 9.24 -24.78 -3.13
C ASN A 238 7.72 -24.87 -3.27
N ILE A 239 7.16 -24.34 -4.35
CA ILE A 239 5.72 -24.35 -4.57
C ILE A 239 5.14 -25.77 -4.59
N ASN A 240 5.92 -26.77 -4.99
CA ASN A 240 5.53 -28.18 -4.94
C ASN A 240 5.66 -28.81 -3.54
N GLY A 241 6.05 -28.03 -2.54
CA GLY A 241 6.22 -28.46 -1.16
C GLY A 241 7.63 -28.95 -0.80
N PRO A 242 7.79 -29.47 0.44
CA PRO A 242 6.74 -29.62 1.44
C PRO A 242 6.24 -28.26 1.96
N TRP A 243 4.93 -28.16 2.13
CA TRP A 243 4.29 -27.04 2.81
C TRP A 243 4.25 -27.28 4.31
N THR A 244 4.31 -26.21 5.10
CA THR A 244 4.09 -26.31 6.54
C THR A 244 2.68 -26.81 6.84
N THR A 245 2.53 -27.57 7.92
CA THR A 245 1.23 -28.08 8.37
C THR A 245 0.52 -27.11 9.32
N ASN A 246 1.29 -26.39 10.14
CA ASN A 246 0.76 -25.43 11.08
C ASN A 246 0.28 -24.17 10.36
N LEU A 247 -0.94 -23.77 10.66
CA LEU A 247 -1.54 -22.53 10.21
C LEU A 247 -1.09 -21.39 11.15
N VAL A 248 -0.45 -20.36 10.59
CA VAL A 248 0.16 -19.26 11.35
C VAL A 248 -0.67 -17.99 11.19
N SER A 249 -0.97 -17.31 12.28
CA SER A 249 -1.61 -15.99 12.24
C SER A 249 -0.69 -14.92 11.66
N VAL A 250 -1.26 -14.01 10.86
CA VAL A 250 -0.58 -12.73 10.60
C VAL A 250 -0.46 -11.95 11.90
N ILE A 251 0.67 -11.28 12.10
CA ILE A 251 0.87 -10.41 13.26
C ILE A 251 0.28 -9.05 12.89
N ALA A 252 -0.79 -8.62 13.55
CA ALA A 252 -1.41 -7.31 13.30
C ALA A 252 -1.39 -6.45 14.58
N PRO A 253 -0.28 -5.75 14.87
CA PRO A 253 -0.14 -4.96 16.09
C PRO A 253 -1.21 -3.88 16.19
N GLY A 254 -2.03 -3.94 17.24
CA GLY A 254 -3.12 -3.00 17.48
C GLY A 254 -4.48 -3.44 16.91
N ASP A 255 -4.54 -4.48 16.09
CA ASP A 255 -5.81 -5.11 15.70
C ASP A 255 -6.26 -6.05 16.82
N MET A 256 -6.84 -5.46 17.87
CA MET A 256 -7.20 -6.18 19.10
C MET A 256 -8.29 -7.24 18.88
N ASP A 257 -9.14 -7.03 17.87
CA ASP A 257 -10.24 -7.92 17.52
C ASP A 257 -9.81 -9.06 16.58
N ARG A 258 -8.57 -9.01 16.08
CA ARG A 258 -7.99 -9.98 15.13
C ARG A 258 -8.85 -10.15 13.88
N LYS A 259 -9.22 -9.03 13.26
CA LYS A 259 -10.10 -8.98 12.08
C LYS A 259 -9.40 -8.50 10.83
N SER A 260 -8.07 -8.60 10.80
CA SER A 260 -7.23 -8.12 9.70
C SER A 260 -7.52 -6.66 9.34
N TRP A 261 -7.80 -5.82 10.35
CA TRP A 261 -8.23 -4.42 10.17
C TRP A 261 -9.63 -4.24 9.54
N ASP A 262 -10.56 -5.11 9.95
CA ASP A 262 -11.94 -5.18 9.47
C ASP A 262 -12.07 -5.50 7.98
N THR A 263 -11.19 -6.37 7.49
CA THR A 263 -11.25 -6.85 6.11
C THR A 263 -11.18 -8.36 6.00
N GLN A 264 -11.78 -8.88 4.95
CA GLN A 264 -11.48 -10.21 4.43
C GLN A 264 -10.34 -10.05 3.41
N CYS A 265 -9.35 -10.94 3.43
CA CYS A 265 -8.29 -10.90 2.42
C CYS A 265 -8.87 -11.18 1.01
N ASP A 266 -8.32 -10.56 -0.03
CA ASP A 266 -8.76 -10.81 -1.41
C ASP A 266 -7.54 -11.22 -2.26
N PHE A 267 -6.56 -10.32 -2.39
CA PHE A 267 -5.34 -10.59 -3.15
C PHE A 267 -4.11 -9.91 -2.53
N VAL A 268 -2.93 -10.25 -3.05
CA VAL A 268 -1.69 -9.53 -2.78
C VAL A 268 -1.12 -9.01 -4.08
N PHE A 269 -0.85 -7.71 -4.13
CA PHE A 269 -0.22 -7.09 -5.29
C PHE A 269 1.28 -6.83 -5.02
N PRO A 270 2.20 -7.44 -5.78
CA PRO A 270 3.63 -7.22 -5.61
C PRO A 270 4.12 -6.01 -6.43
N PHE A 271 4.59 -4.96 -5.76
CA PHE A 271 5.39 -3.92 -6.39
C PHE A 271 6.83 -4.40 -6.53
N LYS A 272 7.10 -5.16 -7.60
CA LYS A 272 8.45 -5.64 -7.93
C LYS A 272 9.27 -4.48 -8.50
N GLY A 273 10.27 -4.03 -7.76
CA GLY A 273 11.16 -2.98 -8.24
C GLY A 273 12.63 -3.38 -8.20
N THR A 274 13.48 -2.40 -8.50
CA THR A 274 14.92 -2.56 -8.64
C THR A 274 15.66 -2.77 -7.32
N GLN A 275 15.05 -2.43 -6.18
CA GLN A 275 15.68 -2.54 -4.86
C GLN A 275 15.07 -3.64 -3.98
N ASP A 276 13.74 -3.72 -3.91
CA ASP A 276 13.02 -4.79 -3.19
C ASP A 276 11.68 -5.07 -3.88
N THR A 277 10.82 -5.85 -3.22
CA THR A 277 9.42 -6.04 -3.59
C THR A 277 8.53 -5.74 -2.40
N VAL A 278 7.70 -4.70 -2.52
CA VAL A 278 6.62 -4.47 -1.55
C VAL A 278 5.48 -5.43 -1.88
N GLN A 279 5.09 -6.22 -0.89
CA GLN A 279 3.88 -7.05 -0.98
C GLN A 279 2.74 -6.23 -0.40
N MET A 280 1.80 -5.76 -1.24
CA MET A 280 0.62 -5.03 -0.76
C MET A 280 -0.52 -6.00 -0.49
N TYR A 281 -0.88 -6.16 0.78
CA TYR A 281 -2.12 -6.81 1.19
C TYR A 281 -3.29 -6.00 0.66
N CYS A 282 -4.26 -6.66 0.01
CA CYS A 282 -5.50 -6.04 -0.44
C CYS A 282 -6.68 -6.80 0.16
N GLY A 283 -7.44 -6.12 1.02
CA GLY A 283 -8.62 -6.69 1.67
C GLY A 283 -9.89 -5.91 1.38
N ASP A 284 -11.00 -6.64 1.26
CA ASP A 284 -12.35 -6.09 1.12
C ASP A 284 -12.98 -5.85 2.49
N ARG A 285 -13.56 -4.66 2.70
CA ARG A 285 -14.42 -4.36 3.85
C ARG A 285 -15.89 -4.56 3.46
N TRP A 286 -16.39 -5.77 3.65
CA TRP A 286 -17.78 -6.12 3.35
C TRP A 286 -18.78 -5.42 4.26
N LYS A 287 -18.41 -5.28 5.53
CA LYS A 287 -19.27 -4.74 6.58
C LYS A 287 -18.51 -3.68 7.37
N VAL A 288 -19.14 -2.51 7.53
CA VAL A 288 -18.63 -1.46 8.42
C VAL A 288 -19.01 -1.82 9.85
N ILE A 289 -18.05 -2.34 10.61
CA ILE A 289 -18.20 -2.65 12.04
C ILE A 289 -17.84 -1.41 12.88
N HIS A 290 -16.85 -0.67 12.40
CA HIS A 290 -16.29 0.52 13.01
C HIS A 290 -16.67 1.72 12.12
N PRO A 291 -17.62 2.58 12.51
CA PRO A 291 -18.10 3.69 11.66
C PRO A 291 -16.99 4.67 11.27
N GLU A 292 -15.92 4.72 12.05
CA GLU A 292 -14.70 5.48 11.76
C GLU A 292 -13.85 4.93 10.61
N ARG A 293 -14.12 3.68 10.19
CA ARG A 293 -13.43 2.97 9.10
C ARG A 293 -14.42 2.67 7.99
N SER A 294 -14.67 3.67 7.15
CA SER A 294 -15.81 3.65 6.21
C SER A 294 -15.45 3.26 4.77
N GLY A 295 -14.15 3.20 4.43
CA GLY A 295 -13.66 2.78 3.12
C GLY A 295 -13.94 1.31 2.83
N GLY A 296 -14.35 1.02 1.59
CA GLY A 296 -14.67 -0.33 1.13
C GLY A 296 -13.47 -1.28 0.95
N TYR A 297 -12.25 -0.76 0.97
CA TYR A 297 -11.02 -1.50 0.77
C TYR A 297 -9.94 -1.05 1.76
N VAL A 298 -9.06 -1.98 2.15
CA VAL A 298 -7.86 -1.68 2.93
C VAL A 298 -6.65 -2.30 2.26
N TRP A 299 -5.73 -1.44 1.83
CA TRP A 299 -4.50 -1.81 1.16
C TRP A 299 -3.31 -1.45 2.02
N LEU A 300 -2.54 -2.44 2.46
CA LEU A 300 -1.48 -2.28 3.45
C LEU A 300 -0.16 -2.89 2.98
N PRO A 301 0.99 -2.26 3.24
CA PRO A 301 2.27 -2.87 2.98
C PRO A 301 2.49 -4.00 3.99
N ILE A 302 2.71 -5.22 3.48
CA ILE A 302 3.08 -6.35 4.32
C ILE A 302 4.56 -6.19 4.69
N THR A 303 4.81 -6.25 6.00
CA THR A 303 6.16 -6.28 6.57
C THR A 303 6.46 -7.66 7.15
N PHE A 304 7.72 -7.91 7.51
CA PHE A 304 8.16 -9.23 7.93
C PHE A 304 9.07 -9.12 9.15
N THR A 305 8.91 -10.05 10.09
CA THR A 305 9.89 -10.20 11.18
C THR A 305 11.22 -10.72 10.62
N PRO A 306 12.33 -10.68 11.39
CA PRO A 306 13.60 -11.29 10.99
C PRO A 306 13.52 -12.82 10.74
N LYS A 307 12.43 -13.47 11.16
CA LYS A 307 12.15 -14.90 10.92
C LYS A 307 11.14 -15.11 9.79
N ASP A 308 10.96 -14.11 8.93
CA ASP A 308 10.06 -14.14 7.78
C ASP A 308 8.57 -14.36 8.12
N SER A 309 8.15 -14.06 9.35
CA SER A 309 6.74 -14.06 9.73
C SER A 309 6.03 -12.79 9.25
N VAL A 310 4.82 -12.93 8.72
CA VAL A 310 4.01 -11.85 8.16
C VAL A 310 3.52 -10.89 9.26
N VAL A 311 3.74 -9.59 9.05
CA VAL A 311 3.26 -8.51 9.91
C VAL A 311 2.43 -7.52 9.08
N LEU A 312 1.18 -7.33 9.47
CA LEU A 312 0.20 -6.47 8.84
C LEU A 312 -0.11 -5.28 9.77
N ASN A 313 0.74 -4.26 9.74
CA ASN A 313 0.47 -3.02 10.46
C ASN A 313 -0.57 -2.17 9.70
N TYR A 314 -1.38 -1.41 10.44
CA TYR A 314 -2.28 -0.44 9.83
C TYR A 314 -1.55 0.86 9.50
N TYR A 315 -1.78 1.38 8.30
CA TYR A 315 -1.37 2.70 7.86
C TYR A 315 -2.55 3.36 7.16
N MET A 316 -2.99 4.51 7.64
CA MET A 316 -4.06 5.27 6.99
C MET A 316 -3.59 5.77 5.62
N ASP A 317 -2.40 6.38 5.62
CA ASP A 317 -1.70 6.79 4.41
C ASP A 317 -0.31 6.17 4.41
N TRP A 318 0.10 5.65 3.27
CA TRP A 318 1.46 5.20 3.01
C TRP A 318 1.79 5.35 1.54
N GLU A 319 3.08 5.42 1.24
CA GLU A 319 3.58 5.69 -0.10
C GLU A 319 4.43 4.53 -0.61
N VAL A 320 4.32 4.21 -1.89
CA VAL A 320 5.13 3.20 -2.58
C VAL A 320 5.88 3.83 -3.75
N ASP A 321 7.15 3.50 -3.89
CA ASP A 321 7.91 3.70 -5.12
C ASP A 321 7.83 2.39 -5.92
N PRO A 322 7.00 2.32 -6.97
CA PRO A 322 6.79 1.08 -7.71
C PRO A 322 8.04 0.67 -8.52
N GLU A 323 8.89 1.62 -8.92
CA GLU A 323 10.10 1.33 -9.70
C GLU A 323 11.20 0.72 -8.83
N LYS A 324 11.28 1.13 -7.57
CA LYS A 324 12.24 0.59 -6.60
C LYS A 324 11.68 -0.56 -5.78
N GLY A 325 10.36 -0.68 -5.68
CA GLY A 325 9.71 -1.71 -4.88
C GLY A 325 9.97 -1.51 -3.40
N ILE A 326 9.95 -0.25 -2.96
CA ILE A 326 10.10 0.17 -1.57
C ILE A 326 8.90 1.03 -1.17
N TRP A 327 8.65 1.16 0.13
CA TRP A 327 7.55 1.96 0.66
C TRP A 327 7.99 2.80 1.85
N ARG A 328 7.20 3.82 2.19
CA ARG A 328 7.42 4.69 3.35
C ARG A 328 6.09 5.22 3.91
N THR A 329 6.14 5.81 5.09
CA THR A 329 5.04 6.63 5.62
C THR A 329 5.19 8.08 5.15
N ILE A 330 4.10 8.85 5.24
CA ILE A 330 4.19 10.31 5.10
C ILE A 330 4.91 10.85 6.35
N GLU A 331 6.03 11.54 6.15
CA GLU A 331 6.80 12.11 7.26
C GLU A 331 6.17 13.44 7.69
N ASP A 332 6.02 13.65 9.00
CA ASP A 332 5.54 14.91 9.58
C ASP A 332 6.36 16.13 9.11
N SER A 333 7.66 15.94 8.85
CA SER A 333 8.57 16.96 8.31
C SER A 333 8.17 17.47 6.93
N ARG A 334 7.47 16.65 6.12
CA ARG A 334 6.96 17.05 4.81
C ARG A 334 5.64 17.79 4.89
N ASN A 335 4.83 17.57 5.93
CA ASN A 335 3.55 18.26 6.11
C ASN A 335 3.76 19.64 6.74
N LEU A 336 3.90 20.66 5.90
CA LEU A 336 4.11 22.05 6.30
C LEU A 336 2.90 22.66 7.01
N ALA A 337 1.70 22.11 6.82
CA ALA A 337 0.49 22.54 7.51
C ALA A 337 0.39 22.02 8.95
N LEU A 338 1.23 21.04 9.33
CA LEU A 338 1.20 20.43 10.65
C LEU A 338 1.37 21.47 11.77
N ASN A 339 0.41 21.50 12.70
CA ASN A 339 0.33 22.44 13.83
C ASN A 339 0.30 23.92 13.43
N LYS A 340 -0.07 24.23 12.19
CA LYS A 340 -0.20 25.61 11.71
C LYS A 340 -1.58 26.19 11.96
N THR A 341 -1.65 27.52 11.94
CA THR A 341 -2.90 28.24 12.08
C THR A 341 -3.73 28.12 10.81
N ALA A 342 -4.98 27.69 10.94
CA ALA A 342 -5.95 27.70 9.88
C ALA A 342 -7.09 28.69 10.16
N THR A 343 -7.57 29.35 9.13
CA THR A 343 -8.73 30.26 9.14
C THR A 343 -9.71 29.85 8.05
N ALA A 344 -10.98 30.20 8.19
CA ALA A 344 -12.01 29.85 7.21
C ALA A 344 -13.03 30.98 7.04
N SER A 345 -13.77 30.94 5.93
CA SER A 345 -14.90 31.84 5.68
C SER A 345 -15.97 31.77 6.76
N SER A 346 -16.18 30.59 7.34
CA SER A 346 -17.12 30.34 8.42
C SER A 346 -16.83 29.01 9.13
N THR A 347 -17.43 28.82 10.30
CA THR A 347 -17.33 27.59 11.10
C THR A 347 -18.69 27.24 11.70
N SER A 348 -18.95 25.96 11.92
CA SER A 348 -20.16 25.47 12.59
C SER A 348 -19.82 24.79 13.93
N GLY A 349 -20.26 25.41 15.03
CA GLY A 349 -20.05 24.88 16.39
C GLY A 349 -18.57 24.71 16.74
N SER A 350 -18.21 23.56 17.30
CA SER A 350 -16.83 23.20 17.66
C SER A 350 -15.96 22.74 16.47
N ASN A 351 -16.52 22.68 15.25
CA ASN A 351 -15.80 22.24 14.05
C ASN A 351 -15.05 23.41 13.40
N ILE A 352 -14.07 23.95 14.12
CA ILE A 352 -13.30 25.14 13.72
C ILE A 352 -12.20 24.80 12.72
N ALA A 353 -11.68 25.82 12.01
CA ALA A 353 -10.65 25.64 10.98
C ALA A 353 -9.38 24.96 11.52
N GLY A 354 -8.93 25.30 12.73
CA GLY A 354 -7.72 24.73 13.34
C GLY A 354 -7.76 23.22 13.59
N ASN A 355 -8.91 22.56 13.41
CA ASN A 355 -9.03 21.11 13.59
C ASN A 355 -8.39 20.31 12.44
N VAL A 356 -8.09 20.93 11.29
CA VAL A 356 -7.58 20.22 10.09
C VAL A 356 -6.06 20.17 10.00
N THR A 357 -5.35 20.85 10.90
CA THR A 357 -3.87 20.94 10.89
C THR A 357 -3.23 20.21 12.07
N ASN A 358 -4.02 19.59 12.95
CA ASN A 358 -3.54 18.86 14.11
C ASN A 358 -3.87 17.36 13.91
N PRO A 359 -2.86 16.49 13.81
CA PRO A 359 -3.07 15.09 13.48
C PRO A 359 -3.81 14.41 14.64
N ALA A 360 -5.02 13.95 14.35
CA ALA A 360 -5.60 12.88 15.12
C ALA A 360 -4.94 11.55 14.67
N THR A 361 -4.80 10.60 15.60
CA THR A 361 -4.25 9.28 15.26
C THR A 361 -5.17 8.57 14.25
N TYR A 362 -4.66 7.59 13.49
CA TYR A 362 -5.49 6.82 12.55
C TYR A 362 -6.75 6.20 13.18
N ARG A 363 -6.78 6.00 14.51
CA ARG A 363 -7.96 5.47 15.23
C ARG A 363 -9.05 6.50 15.45
N ASN A 364 -8.72 7.79 15.44
CA ASN A 364 -9.65 8.86 15.80
C ASN A 364 -9.57 10.04 14.83
N TYR A 365 -9.02 9.86 13.62
CA TYR A 365 -8.82 10.95 12.66
C TYR A 365 -10.12 11.73 12.33
N HIS A 366 -11.26 11.04 12.37
CA HIS A 366 -12.59 11.58 12.11
C HIS A 366 -13.20 12.36 13.30
N THR A 367 -12.56 12.35 14.48
CA THR A 367 -13.10 12.98 15.70
C THR A 367 -12.92 14.49 15.73
N THR A 368 -12.01 15.03 14.91
CA THR A 368 -11.76 16.45 14.75
C THR A 368 -11.91 16.82 13.28
N LYS A 369 -12.73 17.84 12.99
CA LYS A 369 -12.92 18.35 11.63
C LYS A 369 -13.21 19.84 11.64
N TRP A 370 -12.97 20.48 10.51
CA TRP A 370 -13.61 21.75 10.19
C TRP A 370 -14.96 21.48 9.53
N VAL A 371 -15.97 22.31 9.82
CA VAL A 371 -17.23 22.37 9.08
C VAL A 371 -17.60 23.83 8.86
N SER A 372 -17.85 24.23 7.61
CA SER A 372 -18.31 25.58 7.26
C SER A 372 -19.81 25.77 7.54
N GLY A 373 -20.26 27.02 7.52
CA GLY A 373 -21.66 27.36 7.35
C GLY A 373 -22.21 26.92 5.98
N ALA A 374 -23.52 26.93 5.84
CA ALA A 374 -24.20 26.57 4.60
C ALA A 374 -23.91 27.59 3.48
N GLY A 375 -23.80 27.11 2.25
CA GLY A 375 -23.58 27.92 1.05
C GLY A 375 -22.42 27.42 0.21
N ASP A 376 -22.44 27.72 -1.08
CA ASP A 376 -21.46 27.15 -2.03
C ASP A 376 -20.12 27.89 -1.98
N ALA A 377 -20.12 29.20 -1.74
CA ALA A 377 -18.91 29.99 -1.61
C ALA A 377 -18.34 29.90 -0.19
N GLN A 378 -17.43 28.94 0.04
CA GLN A 378 -16.73 28.78 1.31
C GLN A 378 -15.26 28.47 1.05
N TRP A 379 -14.41 28.82 2.01
CA TRP A 379 -12.98 28.55 1.93
C TRP A 379 -12.37 28.25 3.29
N ILE A 380 -11.26 27.52 3.28
CA ILE A 380 -10.36 27.33 4.44
C ILE A 380 -8.92 27.52 3.97
N SER A 381 -8.13 28.24 4.76
CA SER A 381 -6.75 28.61 4.47
C SER A 381 -5.83 28.28 5.64
N VAL A 382 -4.66 27.76 5.35
CA VAL A 382 -3.57 27.51 6.30
C VAL A 382 -2.48 28.59 6.12
N ASP A 383 -2.03 29.21 7.21
CA ASP A 383 -0.83 30.06 7.25
C ASP A 383 0.37 29.23 7.69
N LEU A 384 1.31 28.97 6.78
CA LEU A 384 2.53 28.20 7.03
C LEU A 384 3.51 28.95 7.96
N GLY A 385 3.27 30.25 8.20
CA GLY A 385 4.03 31.15 9.07
C GLY A 385 5.08 31.98 8.30
N THR A 386 5.72 31.38 7.30
CA THR A 386 6.65 32.03 6.37
C THR A 386 6.41 31.48 4.97
N ALA A 387 6.98 32.13 3.95
CA ALA A 387 7.00 31.55 2.61
C ALA A 387 7.83 30.25 2.61
N MET A 388 7.28 29.18 2.07
CA MET A 388 7.87 27.85 1.97
C MET A 388 7.59 27.29 0.58
N ASP A 389 8.47 26.42 0.09
CA ASP A 389 8.21 25.67 -1.14
C ASP A 389 7.14 24.62 -0.89
N VAL A 390 6.09 24.62 -1.70
CA VAL A 390 4.93 23.73 -1.64
C VAL A 390 4.73 23.10 -3.02
N ASN A 391 4.42 21.81 -3.07
CA ASN A 391 4.17 21.12 -4.35
C ASN A 391 3.05 20.07 -4.32
N ARG A 392 2.39 19.89 -3.17
CA ARG A 392 1.30 18.92 -3.06
C ARG A 392 0.33 19.29 -1.94
N VAL A 393 -0.94 18.96 -2.13
CA VAL A 393 -1.99 19.14 -1.13
C VAL A 393 -2.82 17.87 -1.02
N ILE A 394 -3.07 17.43 0.22
CA ILE A 394 -3.97 16.33 0.55
C ILE A 394 -5.13 16.88 1.38
N LEU A 395 -6.35 16.73 0.90
CA LEU A 395 -7.59 17.08 1.59
C LEU A 395 -8.35 15.80 1.91
N LYS A 396 -8.59 15.54 3.19
CA LYS A 396 -9.43 14.42 3.64
C LYS A 396 -10.82 14.94 3.97
N TRP A 397 -11.79 14.58 3.14
CA TRP A 397 -13.13 15.15 3.24
C TRP A 397 -14.02 14.41 4.22
N ASP A 398 -14.88 15.19 4.89
CA ASP A 398 -16.09 14.67 5.53
C ASP A 398 -17.15 14.37 4.45
N SER A 399 -18.22 13.70 4.85
CA SER A 399 -19.46 13.52 4.08
C SER A 399 -20.04 14.84 3.51
N LEU A 400 -19.63 15.99 4.05
CA LEU A 400 -19.92 17.35 3.57
C LEU A 400 -18.81 17.82 2.60
N TYR A 401 -18.77 17.29 1.39
CA TYR A 401 -17.62 17.51 0.48
C TYR A 401 -17.89 18.53 -0.63
N ALA A 402 -16.81 19.03 -1.25
CA ALA A 402 -16.89 19.93 -2.41
C ALA A 402 -16.90 19.19 -3.75
N LYS A 403 -17.88 19.50 -4.61
CA LYS A 403 -17.89 19.01 -5.99
C LYS A 403 -16.99 19.86 -6.88
N SER A 404 -17.10 21.19 -6.74
CA SER A 404 -16.29 22.16 -7.48
C SER A 404 -15.49 23.00 -6.50
N PHE A 405 -14.17 22.99 -6.64
CA PHE A 405 -13.25 23.78 -5.81
C PHE A 405 -11.90 23.99 -6.50
N LYS A 406 -11.14 24.91 -5.91
CA LYS A 406 -9.76 25.23 -6.29
C LYS A 406 -8.84 25.06 -5.09
N ILE A 407 -7.60 24.70 -5.36
CA ILE A 407 -6.49 24.87 -4.42
C ILE A 407 -5.70 26.07 -4.89
N GLN A 408 -5.46 27.01 -3.99
CA GLN A 408 -4.83 28.28 -4.27
C GLN A 408 -3.69 28.54 -3.31
N VAL A 409 -2.68 29.25 -3.79
CA VAL A 409 -1.51 29.67 -3.00
C VAL A 409 -1.37 31.19 -2.99
N SER A 410 -0.76 31.73 -1.95
CA SER A 410 -0.47 33.16 -1.81
C SER A 410 0.73 33.40 -0.89
N THR A 411 1.44 34.50 -1.11
CA THR A 411 2.48 35.00 -0.19
C THR A 411 1.96 36.08 0.76
N ASP A 412 0.82 36.71 0.45
CA ASP A 412 0.30 37.90 1.16
C ASP A 412 -1.15 37.76 1.66
N ASN A 413 -1.80 36.62 1.40
CA ASN A 413 -3.19 36.31 1.77
C ASN A 413 -4.26 37.16 1.04
N THR A 414 -3.89 37.89 -0.02
CA THR A 414 -4.79 38.77 -0.78
C THR A 414 -4.78 38.45 -2.27
N ALA A 415 -3.60 38.29 -2.88
CA ALA A 415 -3.44 37.84 -4.25
C ALA A 415 -3.30 36.31 -4.27
N TRP A 416 -4.18 35.63 -5.01
CA TRP A 416 -4.26 34.17 -5.04
C TRP A 416 -3.95 33.64 -6.43
N THR A 417 -3.13 32.59 -6.49
CA THR A 417 -2.84 31.84 -7.71
C THR A 417 -3.44 30.45 -7.59
N ASP A 418 -4.20 30.05 -8.61
CA ASP A 418 -4.76 28.69 -8.70
C ASP A 418 -3.64 27.71 -9.06
N VAL A 419 -3.46 26.66 -8.26
CA VAL A 419 -2.54 25.54 -8.55
C VAL A 419 -3.27 24.25 -8.91
N PHE A 420 -4.56 24.17 -8.60
CA PHE A 420 -5.44 23.08 -8.99
C PHE A 420 -6.90 23.55 -9.02
N SER A 421 -7.71 22.93 -9.89
CA SER A 421 -9.16 23.13 -9.94
C SER A 421 -9.89 21.88 -10.43
N THR A 422 -11.07 21.62 -9.89
CA THR A 422 -11.97 20.55 -10.38
C THR A 422 -13.42 20.99 -10.34
N THR A 423 -14.24 20.39 -11.21
CA THR A 423 -15.71 20.53 -11.24
C THR A 423 -16.44 19.20 -11.15
N LYS A 424 -15.69 18.09 -11.13
CA LYS A 424 -16.23 16.73 -11.22
C LYS A 424 -16.40 16.05 -9.86
N GLY A 425 -15.90 16.67 -8.79
CA GLY A 425 -16.10 16.20 -7.42
C GLY A 425 -15.55 14.80 -7.17
N GLY A 426 -14.24 14.70 -6.93
CA GLY A 426 -13.62 13.49 -6.36
C GLY A 426 -13.74 13.41 -4.83
N ALA A 427 -14.38 14.38 -4.20
CA ALA A 427 -14.18 14.67 -2.79
C ALA A 427 -15.09 13.91 -1.81
N ARG A 428 -15.83 12.86 -2.20
CA ARG A 428 -16.47 11.96 -1.20
C ARG A 428 -15.44 11.15 -0.37
N SER A 429 -14.17 11.52 -0.46
CA SER A 429 -13.00 10.73 -0.07
C SER A 429 -11.78 11.65 0.13
N VAL A 430 -10.66 11.36 -0.52
CA VAL A 430 -9.41 12.11 -0.48
C VAL A 430 -9.21 12.85 -1.81
N THR A 431 -8.80 14.11 -1.73
CA THR A 431 -8.15 14.82 -2.84
C THR A 431 -6.66 14.82 -2.54
N ASP A 432 -5.84 14.31 -3.45
CA ASP A 432 -4.38 14.29 -3.30
C ASP A 432 -3.76 14.70 -4.64
N GLU A 433 -3.30 15.95 -4.70
CA GLU A 433 -2.93 16.61 -5.95
C GLU A 433 -1.52 17.18 -5.85
N THR A 434 -0.70 16.86 -6.84
CA THR A 434 0.66 17.39 -7.00
C THR A 434 0.67 18.46 -8.09
N PHE A 435 1.46 19.51 -7.89
CA PHE A 435 1.60 20.63 -8.82
C PHE A 435 3.07 21.12 -8.85
N GLU A 436 3.38 22.04 -9.77
CA GLU A 436 4.71 22.64 -9.84
C GLU A 436 5.09 23.31 -8.51
N THR A 437 6.36 23.16 -8.09
CA THR A 437 6.79 23.72 -6.81
C THR A 437 6.67 25.25 -6.82
N VAL A 438 5.96 25.78 -5.83
CA VAL A 438 5.68 27.21 -5.69
C VAL A 438 6.01 27.67 -4.28
N SER A 439 6.62 28.87 -4.18
CA SER A 439 6.85 29.50 -2.88
C SER A 439 5.56 30.15 -2.39
N ALA A 440 5.04 29.68 -1.26
CA ALA A 440 3.76 30.12 -0.70
C ALA A 440 3.85 30.24 0.83
N ARG A 441 3.14 31.22 1.41
CA ARG A 441 2.91 31.30 2.85
C ARG A 441 1.51 30.82 3.22
N TYR A 442 0.54 31.07 2.35
CA TYR A 442 -0.85 30.72 2.54
C TYR A 442 -1.28 29.73 1.47
N VAL A 443 -1.99 28.68 1.90
CA VAL A 443 -2.59 27.69 1.00
C VAL A 443 -4.05 27.55 1.35
N ARG A 444 -4.94 27.65 0.36
CA ARG A 444 -6.39 27.72 0.55
C ARG A 444 -7.12 26.74 -0.36
N MET A 445 -8.09 26.03 0.22
CA MET A 445 -9.17 25.40 -0.54
C MET A 445 -10.30 26.42 -0.67
N SER A 446 -10.70 26.74 -1.91
CA SER A 446 -11.83 27.63 -2.21
C SER A 446 -12.89 26.88 -3.01
N ALA A 447 -14.03 26.59 -2.39
CA ALA A 447 -15.12 25.85 -3.00
C ALA A 447 -16.16 26.77 -3.65
N SER A 448 -16.83 26.25 -4.69
CA SER A 448 -17.86 26.96 -5.44
C SER A 448 -19.12 26.14 -5.70
N GLU A 449 -19.11 24.84 -5.38
CA GLU A 449 -20.28 23.96 -5.50
C GLU A 449 -20.17 22.81 -4.51
N ARG A 450 -21.19 22.62 -3.67
CA ARG A 450 -21.29 21.48 -2.75
C ARG A 450 -21.62 20.20 -3.51
N GLY A 451 -20.97 19.12 -3.09
CA GLY A 451 -21.35 17.76 -3.51
C GLY A 451 -22.38 17.11 -2.57
N SER A 452 -22.53 17.64 -1.36
CA SER A 452 -23.60 17.26 -0.41
C SER A 452 -24.79 18.21 -0.52
N THR A 453 -26.01 17.68 -0.29
CA THR A 453 -27.24 18.48 -0.28
C THR A 453 -27.51 19.17 1.06
N ASN A 454 -26.79 18.79 2.12
CA ASN A 454 -26.97 19.29 3.47
C ASN A 454 -25.75 20.11 3.92
N GLY A 455 -25.98 21.21 4.64
CA GLY A 455 -24.92 21.94 5.35
C GLY A 455 -23.92 22.69 4.46
N GLY A 456 -22.70 22.83 4.95
CA GLY A 456 -21.56 23.44 4.27
C GLY A 456 -20.58 22.40 3.74
N TYR A 457 -19.29 22.69 3.87
CA TYR A 457 -18.19 21.76 3.61
C TYR A 457 -17.54 21.30 4.91
N GLY A 458 -16.94 20.12 4.92
CA GLY A 458 -16.21 19.58 6.05
C GLY A 458 -14.94 18.86 5.63
N LEU A 459 -13.89 19.04 6.41
CA LEU A 459 -12.57 18.43 6.20
C LEU A 459 -12.08 17.85 7.53
N PHE A 460 -11.62 16.61 7.50
CA PHE A 460 -10.90 15.98 8.60
C PHE A 460 -9.44 16.46 8.66
N ASP A 461 -8.81 16.69 7.50
CA ASP A 461 -7.39 17.02 7.41
C ASP A 461 -7.11 17.89 6.18
N PHE A 462 -6.15 18.80 6.32
CA PHE A 462 -5.62 19.64 5.25
C PHE A 462 -4.09 19.62 5.35
N MET A 463 -3.48 18.70 4.61
CA MET A 463 -2.04 18.57 4.52
C MET A 463 -1.51 19.41 3.38
N VAL A 464 -0.44 20.15 3.64
CA VAL A 464 0.31 20.92 2.65
C VAL A 464 1.72 20.35 2.63
N LEU A 465 2.13 19.74 1.52
CA LEU A 465 3.38 18.99 1.46
C LEU A 465 4.44 19.67 0.59
N ASN A 466 5.69 19.40 0.97
CA ASN A 466 6.85 19.56 0.13
C ASN A 466 7.56 18.21 -0.04
N ASP A 467 7.26 17.55 -1.16
CA ASP A 467 7.83 16.24 -1.50
C ASP A 467 9.26 16.32 -2.07
N SER A 468 9.80 17.53 -2.22
CA SER A 468 11.21 17.77 -2.54
C SER A 468 12.10 17.79 -1.29
N LEU A 469 11.51 17.92 -0.09
CA LEU A 469 12.28 17.84 1.15
C LEU A 469 12.90 16.43 1.30
N PRO A 470 14.13 16.35 1.81
CA PRO A 470 14.77 15.07 2.05
C PRO A 470 13.91 14.28 3.04
N VAL A 471 13.52 13.09 2.61
CA VAL A 471 12.94 12.10 3.51
C VAL A 471 14.07 11.55 4.37
N THR A 472 13.83 11.44 5.67
CA THR A 472 14.79 10.78 6.55
C THR A 472 14.85 9.33 6.09
N ASP A 473 15.97 8.90 5.52
CA ASP A 473 16.07 7.60 4.86
C ASP A 473 15.74 6.45 5.82
N ILE A 474 14.49 5.98 5.80
CA ILE A 474 14.00 4.86 6.61
C ILE A 474 14.43 3.51 6.02
N SER A 475 15.13 3.52 4.87
CA SER A 475 15.56 2.29 4.18
C SER A 475 16.55 1.45 5.00
N GLU A 476 17.20 2.01 6.02
CA GLU A 476 17.99 1.22 6.99
C GLU A 476 17.14 0.44 8.01
N GLN A 477 15.82 0.68 8.11
CA GLN A 477 14.94 -0.12 8.98
C GLN A 477 14.44 -1.43 8.33
N HIS A 478 14.55 -1.59 7.00
CA HIS A 478 13.98 -2.74 6.29
C HIS A 478 15.00 -3.67 5.60
N THR A 479 16.29 -3.33 5.61
CA THR A 479 17.30 -4.36 5.33
C THR A 479 17.39 -5.30 6.53
N ALA A 480 16.91 -6.53 6.34
CA ALA A 480 17.62 -7.66 6.92
C ALA A 480 19.10 -7.42 6.62
N LEU A 481 19.91 -7.16 7.65
CA LEU A 481 21.35 -7.02 7.50
C LEU A 481 21.80 -8.17 6.60
N PRO A 482 22.48 -7.90 5.47
CA PRO A 482 23.12 -8.98 4.74
C PRO A 482 23.91 -9.78 5.76
N ALA A 483 23.77 -11.11 5.72
CA ALA A 483 24.61 -12.00 6.49
C ALA A 483 26.06 -11.79 6.04
N GLY A 484 26.73 -10.77 6.59
CA GLY A 484 27.97 -10.27 6.01
C GLY A 484 28.27 -8.83 6.40
N ARG A 485 28.93 -8.68 7.56
CA ARG A 485 29.59 -7.48 8.13
C ARG A 485 28.67 -6.46 8.82
N SER A 486 28.62 -6.59 10.15
CA SER A 486 28.12 -5.57 11.07
C SER A 486 28.95 -4.27 10.98
N PRO A 487 28.33 -3.08 11.08
CA PRO A 487 29.06 -1.82 11.13
C PRO A 487 29.95 -1.78 12.39
N LEU A 488 31.24 -1.43 12.18
CA LEU A 488 32.21 -1.22 13.25
C LEU A 488 31.95 0.13 13.93
N VAL A 489 31.26 0.12 15.07
CA VAL A 489 31.16 1.30 15.94
C VAL A 489 32.45 1.43 16.75
N ARG A 490 33.25 2.50 16.54
CA ARG A 490 34.52 2.72 17.26
C ARG A 490 34.27 3.13 18.72
N ARG A 491 35.22 2.84 19.61
CA ARG A 491 35.25 3.35 21.01
C ARG A 491 35.05 4.87 21.03
N GLY A 492 34.07 5.34 21.80
CA GLY A 492 33.72 6.77 21.91
C GLY A 492 32.64 7.25 20.93
N ALA A 493 32.11 6.38 20.07
CA ALA A 493 30.97 6.72 19.22
C ALA A 493 29.64 6.60 19.98
N ALA A 494 28.66 7.41 19.57
CA ALA A 494 27.28 7.30 20.03
C ALA A 494 26.51 6.26 19.20
N LEU A 495 25.56 5.57 19.84
CA LEU A 495 24.54 4.81 19.15
C LEU A 495 23.39 5.74 18.79
N ARG A 496 23.05 5.77 17.51
CA ARG A 496 21.88 6.49 17.01
C ARG A 496 20.67 5.57 17.03
N TYR A 497 19.53 6.03 17.51
CA TYR A 497 18.29 5.26 17.59
C TYR A 497 17.06 6.13 17.35
N ALA A 498 16.02 5.53 16.77
CA ALA A 498 14.76 6.19 16.47
C ALA A 498 13.66 5.75 17.44
N VAL A 499 12.79 6.69 17.79
CA VAL A 499 11.57 6.48 18.56
C VAL A 499 10.41 6.71 17.61
N ALA A 500 9.69 5.63 17.25
CA ALA A 500 8.66 5.67 16.21
C ALA A 500 7.37 6.40 16.65
N CYS A 501 7.11 6.45 17.95
CA CYS A 501 5.97 7.16 18.53
C CYS A 501 6.31 7.59 19.96
N SER A 502 5.82 8.75 20.38
CA SER A 502 6.12 9.28 21.70
C SER A 502 5.71 8.30 22.80
N GLY A 503 6.65 7.88 23.63
CA GLY A 503 6.40 6.84 24.63
C GLY A 503 7.62 6.43 25.44
N PRO A 504 7.44 5.53 26.42
CA PRO A 504 8.52 4.90 27.16
C PRO A 504 9.41 4.04 26.26
N VAL A 505 10.72 4.21 26.41
CA VAL A 505 11.76 3.47 25.70
C VAL A 505 12.82 2.95 26.68
N GLU A 506 13.46 1.84 26.31
CA GLU A 506 14.59 1.27 27.03
C GLU A 506 15.64 0.76 26.04
N MET A 507 16.92 1.03 26.28
CA MET A 507 18.02 0.46 25.53
C MET A 507 18.99 -0.23 26.48
N ASP A 508 19.07 -1.55 26.38
CA ASP A 508 19.97 -2.39 27.17
C ASP A 508 21.21 -2.75 26.35
N LEU A 509 22.39 -2.72 26.97
CA LEU A 509 23.61 -3.27 26.41
C LEU A 509 23.91 -4.61 27.09
N ILE A 510 23.97 -5.68 26.31
CA ILE A 510 24.03 -7.07 26.79
C ILE A 510 25.33 -7.71 26.29
N ASP A 511 26.05 -8.43 27.14
CA ASP A 511 27.27 -9.15 26.75
C ASP A 511 26.95 -10.43 25.94
N CYS A 512 27.99 -11.06 25.36
CA CYS A 512 27.83 -12.30 24.59
C CYS A 512 27.35 -13.52 25.40
N ARG A 513 27.28 -13.40 26.74
CA ARG A 513 26.74 -14.42 27.65
C ARG A 513 25.30 -14.10 28.07
N GLY A 514 24.69 -13.08 27.48
CA GLY A 514 23.31 -12.67 27.77
C GLY A 514 23.15 -11.85 29.05
N ARG A 515 24.24 -11.40 29.68
CA ARG A 515 24.19 -10.61 30.91
C ARG A 515 24.06 -9.13 30.58
N LEU A 516 23.21 -8.42 31.32
CA LEU A 516 23.08 -6.97 31.21
C LEU A 516 24.40 -6.31 31.63
N ALA A 517 25.06 -5.63 30.71
CA ALA A 517 26.29 -4.89 30.95
C ALA A 517 26.01 -3.43 31.33
N SER A 518 25.01 -2.79 30.72
CA SER A 518 24.61 -1.42 31.01
C SER A 518 23.20 -1.13 30.48
N VAL A 519 22.52 -0.13 31.04
CA VAL A 519 21.30 0.45 30.47
C VAL A 519 21.68 1.81 29.90
N LEU A 520 21.56 1.97 28.58
CA LEU A 520 21.96 3.18 27.86
C LEU A 520 20.86 4.23 27.86
N VAL A 521 19.61 3.81 27.72
CA VAL A 521 18.44 4.69 27.66
C VAL A 521 17.33 4.08 28.49
N LYS A 522 16.66 4.89 29.31
CA LYS A 522 15.42 4.50 29.98
C LYS A 522 14.57 5.73 30.26
N GLY A 523 13.31 5.71 29.82
CA GLY A 523 12.36 6.79 30.11
C GLY A 523 11.50 7.16 28.90
N PHE A 524 10.75 8.26 29.04
CA PHE A 524 9.89 8.76 27.97
C PHE A 524 10.70 9.53 26.92
N LYS A 525 10.41 9.29 25.64
CA LYS A 525 10.96 10.05 24.52
C LYS A 525 9.84 10.41 23.55
N ASN A 526 9.90 11.62 23.00
CA ASN A 526 9.04 11.99 21.88
C ASN A 526 9.48 11.22 20.62
N ALA A 527 8.58 11.10 19.64
CA ALA A 527 8.95 10.60 18.32
C ALA A 527 10.14 11.41 17.76
N GLY A 528 11.12 10.73 17.17
CA GLY A 528 12.33 11.36 16.66
C GLY A 528 13.58 10.51 16.79
N VAL A 529 14.72 11.09 16.38
CA VAL A 529 16.03 10.42 16.36
C VAL A 529 16.92 10.97 17.46
N TYR A 530 17.56 10.06 18.18
CA TYR A 530 18.39 10.37 19.33
C TYR A 530 19.74 9.69 19.20
N GLU A 531 20.71 10.20 19.95
CA GLU A 531 22.02 9.59 20.12
C GLU A 531 22.29 9.32 21.59
N VAL A 532 22.90 8.17 21.87
CA VAL A 532 23.35 7.80 23.22
C VAL A 532 24.82 7.39 23.19
N PRO A 533 25.70 8.03 23.96
CA PRO A 533 27.11 7.65 24.01
C PRO A 533 27.29 6.27 24.66
N LEU A 534 28.27 5.51 24.17
CA LEU A 534 28.66 4.26 24.83
C LEU A 534 29.43 4.55 26.12
N PRO A 535 29.13 3.87 27.25
CA PRO A 535 29.82 4.05 28.52
C PRO A 535 31.35 3.88 28.42
N GLY A 536 32.11 4.88 28.89
CA GLY A 536 33.55 4.79 29.05
C GLY A 536 33.89 3.89 30.24
N GLY A 537 34.57 2.76 30.01
CA GLY A 537 34.95 1.81 31.07
C GLY A 537 34.55 0.35 30.81
N MET A 538 33.86 0.08 29.70
CA MET A 538 33.53 -1.29 29.32
C MET A 538 34.75 -2.10 28.84
N SER A 539 34.76 -3.38 29.17
CA SER A 539 35.78 -4.33 28.70
C SER A 539 35.70 -4.48 27.18
N LYS A 540 36.86 -4.78 26.54
CA LYS A 540 36.90 -5.06 25.10
C LYS A 540 36.07 -6.30 24.81
N GLY A 541 35.20 -6.23 23.81
CA GLY A 541 34.27 -7.33 23.57
C GLY A 541 33.17 -7.03 22.55
N ILE A 542 32.32 -8.02 22.34
CA ILE A 542 31.12 -7.90 21.52
C ILE A 542 29.92 -7.84 22.46
N TYR A 543 29.09 -6.84 22.22
CA TYR A 543 27.85 -6.59 22.94
C TYR A 543 26.67 -6.52 21.96
N ILE A 544 25.47 -6.63 22.50
CA ILE A 544 24.21 -6.43 21.79
C ILE A 544 23.51 -5.25 22.47
N ALA A 545 23.33 -4.15 21.75
CA ALA A 545 22.44 -3.09 22.17
C ALA A 545 21.02 -3.47 21.74
N ARG A 546 20.09 -3.63 22.68
CA ARG A 546 18.70 -4.00 22.48
C ARG A 546 17.81 -2.82 22.85
N PHE A 547 17.13 -2.25 21.87
CA PHE A 547 16.17 -1.18 22.06
C PHE A 547 14.76 -1.75 22.15
N LYS A 548 13.95 -1.23 23.08
CA LYS A 548 12.56 -1.61 23.32
C LYS A 548 11.71 -0.34 23.36
N GLN A 549 10.53 -0.42 22.77
CA GLN A 549 9.48 0.59 22.90
C GLN A 549 8.21 -0.07 23.44
N GLN A 550 7.39 0.67 24.20
CA GLN A 550 6.14 0.17 24.79
C GLN A 550 5.13 -0.34 23.73
N SER A 551 5.26 0.09 22.47
CA SER A 551 4.53 -0.45 21.31
C SER A 551 4.85 -1.92 20.99
N GLY A 552 5.83 -2.53 21.67
CA GLY A 552 6.30 -3.89 21.43
C GLY A 552 7.42 -3.98 20.38
N ALA A 553 7.83 -2.86 19.78
CA ALA A 553 8.96 -2.82 18.86
C ALA A 553 10.27 -3.12 19.62
N VAL A 554 10.99 -4.14 19.17
CA VAL A 554 12.31 -4.48 19.67
C VAL A 554 13.29 -4.54 18.51
N SER A 555 14.35 -3.73 18.57
CA SER A 555 15.46 -3.77 17.62
C SER A 555 16.75 -4.07 18.36
N SER A 556 17.74 -4.60 17.64
CA SER A 556 19.05 -4.85 18.23
C SER A 556 20.19 -4.67 17.25
N VAL A 557 21.31 -4.14 17.74
CA VAL A 557 22.54 -3.96 16.97
C VAL A 557 23.73 -4.55 17.71
N ARG A 558 24.65 -5.16 16.96
CA ARG A 558 25.91 -5.66 17.49
C ARG A 558 26.89 -4.51 17.66
N VAL A 559 27.43 -4.35 18.85
CA VAL A 559 28.42 -3.33 19.19
C VAL A 559 29.75 -4.01 19.49
N ARG A 560 30.86 -3.52 18.93
CA ARG A 560 32.21 -4.01 19.22
C ARG A 560 33.01 -2.91 19.90
N LEU A 561 33.47 -3.16 21.14
CA LEU A 561 34.16 -2.20 22.01
C LEU A 561 35.65 -2.51 22.22
#